data_AF-E3MZK9-F1
#
_entry.id   AF-E3MZK9-F1
#
_cell.length_a   1.000
_cell.length_b   1.000
_cell.length_c   1.000
_cell.angle_alpha   90.00
_cell.angle_beta   90.00
_cell.angle_gamma   90.00
#
_symmetry.space_group_name_H-M   'P 1'
#
loop_
_entity.id
_entity.type
_entity.pdbx_description
1 polymer ?
#
loop_
_entity_poly.entity_id
_entity_poly.type
_entity_poly.pdbx_seq_one_letter_code
_entity_poly.pdbx_strand_id
1 'polypeptide(L)'
;MAPRPIPHSILSSSATLIPATRPHPIQKTPLETSAEKVAKYSKILKHSNCRHAVSHALLRLAQLNCPMRVFEKCQTEKRLKRFERNVECLYQINILKRKFEELRRKEESEKFGKKAAKLELKEEEYDPEFSGSNGLKTTIMEMYAEYKPTPIIRKFNR
;
A
#
# COMPACT_ATOMS: atom_id res chain seq x y z
N MET A 1 -21.90 -68.80 38.76
CA MET A 1 -21.03 -67.94 37.91
C MET A 1 -21.05 -66.54 38.49
N ALA A 2 -19.90 -66.02 38.90
CA ALA A 2 -19.68 -64.63 39.30
C ALA A 2 -18.36 -64.17 38.63
N PRO A 3 -18.27 -62.93 38.12
CA PRO A 3 -17.11 -62.51 37.33
C PRO A 3 -15.92 -62.17 38.24
N ARG A 4 -14.72 -62.55 37.81
CA ARG A 4 -13.45 -62.18 38.48
C ARG A 4 -13.12 -60.72 38.17
N PRO A 5 -12.60 -59.93 39.13
CA PRO A 5 -12.15 -58.57 38.87
C PRO A 5 -10.85 -58.57 38.04
N ILE A 6 -10.78 -57.63 37.09
CA ILE A 6 -9.66 -57.38 36.19
C ILE A 6 -8.63 -56.52 36.94
N PRO A 7 -7.31 -56.82 36.90
CA PRO A 7 -6.32 -55.91 37.45
C PRO A 7 -6.20 -54.67 36.55
N HIS A 8 -6.46 -53.50 37.11
CA HIS A 8 -6.19 -52.23 36.44
C HIS A 8 -4.68 -51.96 36.49
N SER A 9 -4.04 -51.93 35.33
CA SER A 9 -2.64 -51.54 35.17
C SER A 9 -2.46 -50.09 35.63
N ILE A 10 -1.67 -49.88 36.68
CA ILE A 10 -1.30 -48.54 37.14
C ILE A 10 -0.36 -47.96 36.07
N LEU A 11 -0.81 -46.91 35.36
CA LEU A 11 0.05 -46.12 34.47
C LEU A 11 1.16 -45.48 35.32
N SER A 12 2.34 -46.09 35.29
CA SER A 12 3.57 -45.51 35.83
C SER A 12 3.95 -44.32 34.94
N SER A 13 3.51 -43.13 35.35
CA SER A 13 3.89 -41.87 34.71
C SER A 13 5.35 -41.60 35.01
N SER A 14 6.24 -41.96 34.09
CA SER A 14 7.61 -41.47 34.09
C SER A 14 7.58 -39.99 33.73
N ALA A 15 7.73 -39.13 34.74
CA ALA A 15 7.88 -37.70 34.53
C ALA A 15 9.22 -37.44 33.83
N THR A 16 9.20 -37.25 32.52
CA THR A 16 10.34 -36.75 31.77
C THR A 16 10.57 -35.30 32.19
N LEU A 17 11.52 -35.08 33.09
CA LEU A 17 12.05 -33.76 33.43
C LEU A 17 12.61 -33.13 32.14
N ILE A 18 11.84 -32.24 31.51
CA ILE A 18 12.34 -31.40 30.42
C ILE A 18 13.41 -30.49 31.05
N PRO A 19 14.69 -30.55 30.60
CA PRO A 19 15.70 -29.64 31.10
C PRO A 19 15.26 -28.21 30.77
N ALA A 20 15.25 -27.33 31.77
CA ALA A 20 15.00 -25.91 31.56
C ALA A 20 16.11 -25.35 30.67
N THR A 21 15.87 -25.33 29.35
CA THR A 21 16.74 -24.68 28.38
C THR A 21 16.77 -23.20 28.71
N ARG A 22 17.96 -22.71 29.09
CA ARG A 22 18.23 -21.28 29.26
C ARG A 22 17.66 -20.54 28.05
N PRO A 23 16.88 -19.46 28.22
CA PRO A 23 16.46 -18.65 27.10
C PRO A 23 17.73 -18.14 26.40
N HIS A 24 17.90 -18.53 25.14
CA HIS A 24 18.95 -17.96 24.30
C HIS A 24 18.81 -16.44 24.30
N PRO A 25 19.92 -15.68 24.31
CA PRO A 25 19.84 -14.23 24.25
C PRO A 25 19.03 -13.87 23.01
N ILE A 26 17.93 -13.15 23.18
CA ILE A 26 17.14 -12.61 22.08
C ILE A 26 18.10 -11.76 21.27
N GLN A 27 18.58 -12.30 20.15
CA GLN A 27 19.36 -11.55 19.19
C GLN A 27 18.43 -10.46 18.67
N LYS A 28 18.59 -9.24 19.17
CA LYS A 28 17.91 -8.06 18.63
C LYS A 28 18.51 -7.81 17.23
N THR A 29 18.08 -8.59 16.24
CA THR A 29 18.40 -8.28 14.85
C THR A 29 17.90 -6.87 14.58
N PRO A 30 18.75 -5.94 14.13
CA PRO A 30 18.32 -4.59 13.79
C PRO A 30 17.12 -4.67 12.86
N LEU A 31 16.06 -3.93 13.17
CA LEU A 31 14.86 -3.91 12.35
C LEU A 31 15.23 -3.34 10.98
N GLU A 32 15.26 -4.20 9.96
CA GLU A 32 15.62 -3.78 8.60
C GLU A 32 14.71 -2.63 8.15
N THR A 33 15.33 -1.51 7.76
CA THR A 33 14.60 -0.35 7.25
C THR A 33 13.93 -0.68 5.91
N SER A 34 12.91 0.09 5.52
CA SER A 34 12.24 -0.11 4.23
C SER A 34 13.23 0.07 3.06
N ALA A 35 14.19 0.98 3.18
CA ALA A 35 15.24 1.20 2.19
C ALA A 35 16.21 0.00 2.07
N GLU A 36 16.61 -0.59 3.20
CA GLU A 36 17.41 -1.83 3.20
C GLU A 36 16.65 -2.99 2.55
N LYS A 37 15.35 -3.10 2.80
CA LYS A 37 14.49 -4.10 2.15
C LYS A 37 14.45 -3.89 0.64
N VAL A 38 14.29 -2.65 0.16
CA VAL A 38 14.37 -2.34 -1.28
C VAL A 38 15.72 -2.77 -1.83
N ALA A 39 16.83 -2.45 -1.17
CA ALA A 39 18.17 -2.86 -1.61
C ALA A 39 18.32 -4.39 -1.68
N LYS A 40 17.83 -5.11 -0.66
CA LYS A 40 17.85 -6.58 -0.57
C LYS A 40 17.07 -7.23 -1.71
N TYR A 41 15.82 -6.85 -1.93
CA TYR A 41 15.01 -7.40 -3.02
C TYR A 41 15.54 -6.99 -4.39
N SER A 42 16.06 -5.77 -4.52
CA SER A 42 16.70 -5.34 -5.77
C SER A 42 17.97 -6.13 -6.06
N LYS A 43 18.71 -6.59 -5.02
CA LYS A 43 19.86 -7.48 -5.17
C LYS A 43 19.42 -8.88 -5.62
N ILE A 44 18.30 -9.38 -5.11
CA ILE A 44 17.71 -10.65 -5.58
C ILE A 44 17.38 -10.57 -7.07
N LEU A 45 16.78 -9.47 -7.54
CA LEU A 45 16.50 -9.27 -8.98
C LEU A 45 17.77 -9.24 -9.85
N LYS A 46 18.91 -8.83 -9.28
CA LYS A 46 20.19 -8.78 -10.00
C LYS A 46 20.82 -10.17 -10.14
N HIS A 47 20.80 -10.98 -9.09
CA HIS A 47 21.63 -12.20 -9.01
C HIS A 47 20.84 -13.51 -9.08
N SER A 48 19.54 -13.49 -8.75
CA SER A 48 18.74 -14.72 -8.68
C SER A 48 18.11 -15.04 -10.02
N ASN A 49 18.13 -16.34 -10.38
CA ASN A 49 17.35 -16.91 -11.47
C ASN A 49 16.19 -17.77 -10.95
N CYS A 50 16.04 -17.92 -9.62
CA CYS A 50 14.98 -18.72 -9.04
C CYS A 50 13.63 -18.00 -9.19
N ARG A 51 12.69 -18.63 -9.91
CA ARG A 51 11.35 -18.08 -10.17
C ARG A 51 10.64 -17.63 -8.90
N HIS A 52 10.64 -18.47 -7.87
CA HIS A 52 9.98 -18.16 -6.59
C HIS A 52 10.64 -16.97 -5.88
N ALA A 53 11.97 -16.90 -5.88
CA ALA A 53 12.70 -15.79 -5.26
C ALA A 53 12.46 -14.46 -5.99
N VAL A 54 12.44 -14.48 -7.32
CA VAL A 54 12.15 -13.31 -8.16
C VAL A 54 10.71 -12.84 -7.96
N SER A 55 9.73 -13.75 -8.05
CA SER A 55 8.32 -13.43 -7.84
C SER A 55 8.07 -12.84 -6.45
N HIS A 56 8.64 -13.46 -5.41
CA HIS A 56 8.56 -12.93 -4.05
C HIS A 56 9.22 -11.54 -3.94
N ALA A 57 10.40 -11.33 -4.54
CA ALA A 57 11.06 -10.03 -4.52
C ALA A 57 10.23 -8.94 -5.21
N LEU A 58 9.64 -9.24 -6.37
CA LEU A 58 8.76 -8.32 -7.11
C LEU A 58 7.53 -7.94 -6.27
N LEU A 59 6.87 -8.93 -5.66
CA LEU A 59 5.73 -8.71 -4.79
C LEU A 59 6.08 -7.80 -3.61
N ARG A 60 7.22 -8.06 -2.94
CA ARG A 60 7.66 -7.24 -1.80
C ARG A 60 8.03 -5.82 -2.21
N LEU A 61 8.69 -5.62 -3.35
CA LEU A 61 8.97 -4.29 -3.88
C LEU A 61 7.69 -3.49 -4.17
N ALA A 62 6.64 -4.17 -4.66
CA ALA A 62 5.35 -3.53 -4.92
C ALA A 62 4.68 -3.05 -3.62
N GLN A 63 4.83 -3.80 -2.52
CA GLN A 63 4.27 -3.47 -1.21
C GLN A 63 5.05 -2.40 -0.42
N LEU A 64 6.35 -2.23 -0.68
CA LEU A 64 7.19 -1.31 0.11
C LEU A 64 6.86 0.16 -0.18
N ASN A 65 6.45 0.92 0.84
CA ASN A 65 6.27 2.36 0.74
C ASN A 65 7.61 3.07 0.90
N CYS A 66 8.22 3.45 -0.22
CA CYS A 66 9.50 4.17 -0.28
C CYS A 66 9.42 5.29 -1.32
N PRO A 67 10.15 6.41 -1.14
CA PRO A 67 10.23 7.45 -2.15
C PRO A 67 10.99 6.96 -3.39
N MET A 68 10.69 7.57 -4.55
CA MET A 68 11.27 7.17 -5.85
C MET A 68 12.80 7.07 -5.82
N ARG A 69 13.47 8.02 -5.15
CA ARG A 69 14.94 8.09 -5.01
C ARG A 69 15.58 6.81 -4.47
N VAL A 70 14.89 6.08 -3.59
CA VAL A 70 15.40 4.81 -3.03
C VAL A 70 15.42 3.72 -4.12
N PHE A 71 14.36 3.65 -4.93
CA PHE A 71 14.27 2.70 -6.03
C PHE A 71 15.28 3.02 -7.14
N GLU A 72 15.53 4.30 -7.42
CA GLU A 72 16.54 4.78 -8.37
C GLU A 72 17.97 4.46 -7.91
N LYS A 73 18.30 4.75 -6.65
CA LYS A 73 19.59 4.39 -6.05
C LYS A 73 19.86 2.89 -6.14
N CYS A 74 18.82 2.08 -5.96
CA CYS A 74 18.90 0.63 -6.09
C CYS A 74 18.85 0.12 -7.54
N GLN A 75 18.71 1.01 -8.54
CA GLN A 75 18.56 0.66 -9.96
C GLN A 75 17.44 -0.37 -10.22
N THR A 76 16.36 -0.28 -9.44
CA THR A 76 15.29 -1.28 -9.43
C THR A 76 14.63 -1.39 -10.80
N GLU A 77 14.26 -0.25 -11.40
CA GLU A 77 13.62 -0.18 -12.72
C GLU A 77 14.51 -0.77 -13.84
N LYS A 78 15.82 -0.49 -13.81
CA LYS A 78 16.77 -1.08 -14.75
C LYS A 78 16.79 -2.62 -14.65
N ARG A 79 16.68 -3.16 -13.43
CA ARG A 79 16.66 -4.61 -13.19
C ARG A 79 15.36 -5.27 -13.62
N LEU A 80 14.23 -4.54 -13.57
CA LEU A 80 12.95 -5.03 -14.06
C LEU A 80 12.96 -5.34 -15.56
N LYS A 81 13.73 -4.58 -16.37
CA LYS A 81 13.84 -4.78 -17.83
C LYS A 81 14.22 -6.21 -18.21
N ARG A 82 15.03 -6.88 -17.38
CA ARG A 82 15.44 -8.28 -17.58
C ARG A 82 14.25 -9.25 -17.62
N PHE A 83 13.18 -8.93 -16.89
CA PHE A 83 12.03 -9.81 -16.69
C PHE A 83 10.82 -9.42 -17.54
N GLU A 84 10.92 -8.40 -18.41
CA GLU A 84 9.81 -7.94 -19.26
C GLU A 84 9.31 -8.99 -20.26
N ARG A 85 10.13 -9.99 -20.58
CA ARG A 85 9.73 -11.11 -21.44
C ARG A 85 9.22 -12.32 -20.64
N ASN A 86 9.28 -12.28 -19.31
CA ASN A 86 8.79 -13.37 -18.47
C ASN A 86 7.32 -13.15 -18.12
N VAL A 87 6.46 -13.93 -18.80
CA VAL A 87 4.99 -13.88 -18.68
C VAL A 87 4.51 -14.02 -17.23
N GLU A 88 5.16 -14.85 -16.42
CA GLU A 88 4.74 -15.15 -15.05
C GLU A 88 4.87 -13.95 -14.10
N CYS A 89 5.78 -13.02 -14.43
CA CYS A 89 6.09 -11.84 -13.62
C CYS A 89 5.55 -10.53 -14.23
N LEU A 90 4.96 -10.59 -15.43
CA LEU A 90 4.50 -9.40 -16.17
C LEU A 90 3.55 -8.54 -15.36
N TYR A 91 2.61 -9.17 -14.66
CA TYR A 91 1.63 -8.46 -13.84
C TYR A 91 2.30 -7.62 -12.75
N GLN A 92 3.23 -8.22 -12.00
CA GLN A 92 3.95 -7.57 -10.91
C GLN A 92 4.89 -6.48 -11.45
N ILE A 93 5.51 -6.70 -12.61
CA ILE A 93 6.33 -5.69 -13.29
C ILE A 93 5.48 -4.48 -13.69
N ASN A 94 4.29 -4.69 -14.24
CA ASN A 94 3.38 -3.60 -14.64
C ASN A 94 2.89 -2.79 -13.44
N ILE A 95 2.58 -3.45 -12.32
CA ILE A 95 2.26 -2.76 -11.06
C ILE A 95 3.42 -1.86 -10.62
N LEU A 96 4.64 -2.40 -10.64
CA LEU A 96 5.83 -1.65 -10.24
C LEU A 96 6.10 -0.45 -11.17
N LYS A 97 5.94 -0.63 -12.49
CA LYS A 97 6.07 0.48 -13.46
C LYS A 97 5.07 1.60 -13.17
N ARG A 98 3.79 1.25 -13.01
CA ARG A 98 2.74 2.22 -12.66
C ARG A 98 3.05 2.95 -11.36
N LYS A 99 3.53 2.21 -10.34
CA LYS A 99 3.93 2.78 -9.05
C LYS A 99 5.07 3.78 -9.21
N PHE A 100 6.09 3.48 -10.02
CA PHE A 100 7.20 4.40 -10.24
C PHE A 100 6.76 5.68 -10.94
N GLU A 101 5.89 5.58 -11.95
CA GLU A 101 5.30 6.76 -12.60
C GLU A 101 4.45 7.59 -11.64
N GLU A 102 3.67 6.95 -10.77
CA GLU A 102 2.87 7.64 -9.76
C GLU A 102 3.76 8.34 -8.73
N LEU A 103 4.84 7.70 -8.27
CA LEU A 103 5.80 8.32 -7.35
C LEU A 103 6.50 9.52 -7.97
N ARG A 104 6.87 9.45 -9.26
CA ARG A 104 7.45 10.60 -9.99
C ARG A 104 6.45 11.76 -10.08
N ARG A 105 5.20 11.47 -10.49
CA ARG A 105 4.13 12.49 -10.56
C ARG A 105 3.85 13.13 -9.20
N LYS A 106 3.83 12.34 -8.13
CA LYS A 106 3.65 12.85 -6.76
C LYS A 106 4.81 13.78 -6.36
N GLU A 107 6.05 13.37 -6.57
CA GLU A 107 7.21 14.22 -6.24
C GLU A 107 7.23 15.53 -7.06
N GLU A 108 6.84 15.48 -8.34
CA GLU A 108 6.69 16.68 -9.17
C GLU A 108 5.56 17.59 -8.67
N SER A 109 4.39 17.02 -8.36
CA SER A 109 3.26 17.78 -7.84
C SER A 109 3.55 18.40 -6.47
N GLU A 110 4.33 17.76 -5.60
CA GLU A 110 4.77 18.36 -4.34
C GLU A 110 5.75 19.51 -4.57
N LYS A 111 6.65 19.39 -5.56
CA LYS A 111 7.57 20.48 -5.94
C LYS A 111 6.82 21.67 -6.52
N PHE A 112 5.79 21.42 -7.34
CA PHE A 112 4.94 22.47 -7.92
C PHE A 112 3.94 23.05 -6.91
N GLY A 113 3.34 22.23 -6.04
CA GLY A 113 2.46 22.67 -4.96
C GLY A 113 3.20 23.52 -3.92
N LYS A 114 4.46 23.19 -3.61
CA LYS A 114 5.33 24.05 -2.79
C LYS A 114 5.73 25.35 -3.49
N LYS A 115 5.81 25.37 -4.83
CA LYS A 115 6.02 26.60 -5.60
C LYS A 115 4.75 27.46 -5.66
N ALA A 116 3.58 26.85 -5.78
CA ALA A 116 2.29 27.54 -5.71
C ALA A 116 2.02 28.09 -4.29
N ALA A 117 2.33 27.33 -3.23
CA ALA A 117 2.21 27.80 -1.85
C ALA A 117 3.20 28.90 -1.46
N LYS A 118 4.25 29.15 -2.26
CA LYS A 118 5.17 30.29 -2.09
C LYS A 118 4.69 31.53 -2.86
N LEU A 119 3.62 31.41 -3.67
CA LEU A 119 3.05 32.48 -4.48
C LEU A 119 1.65 32.79 -3.93
N GLU A 120 1.61 33.78 -3.04
CA GLU A 120 0.44 34.57 -2.64
C GLU A 120 -0.69 33.85 -1.87
N LEU A 121 -0.54 33.84 -0.53
CA LEU A 121 -1.63 34.23 0.36
C LEU A 121 -1.29 35.64 0.85
N LYS A 122 -1.58 36.66 0.04
CA LYS A 122 -1.90 37.97 0.61
C LYS A 122 -3.33 37.83 1.09
N GLU A 123 -3.51 37.77 2.40
CA GLU A 123 -4.81 37.98 3.02
C GLU A 123 -5.22 39.40 2.64
N GLU A 124 -5.98 39.55 1.56
CA GLU A 124 -6.71 40.78 1.30
C GLU A 124 -7.77 40.88 2.39
N GLU A 125 -7.54 41.81 3.31
CA GLU A 125 -8.49 42.23 4.32
C GLU A 125 -9.80 42.63 3.62
N TYR A 126 -10.89 41.97 4.00
CA TYR A 126 -12.19 42.19 3.38
C TYR A 126 -12.66 43.62 3.67
N ASP A 127 -12.71 44.45 2.62
CA ASP A 127 -13.29 45.80 2.66
C ASP A 127 -14.82 45.71 2.43
N PRO A 128 -15.66 46.01 3.44
CA PRO A 128 -17.12 45.96 3.31
C PRO A 128 -17.67 46.98 2.30
N GLU A 129 -16.90 47.98 1.88
CA GLU A 129 -17.32 49.02 0.93
C GLU A 129 -16.90 48.74 -0.52
N PHE A 130 -16.35 47.55 -0.82
CA PHE A 130 -16.07 47.16 -2.20
C PHE A 130 -17.38 47.06 -3.01
N SER A 131 -17.78 48.16 -3.63
CA SER A 131 -18.90 48.20 -4.56
C SER A 131 -18.48 47.43 -5.81
N GLY A 132 -18.83 46.14 -5.85
CA GLY A 132 -18.63 45.25 -7.00
C GLY A 132 -19.34 45.82 -8.22
N SER A 133 -18.63 46.66 -8.96
CA SER A 133 -19.15 47.27 -10.17
C SER A 133 -19.10 46.25 -11.31
N ASN A 134 -20.29 45.85 -11.71
CA ASN A 134 -20.70 45.58 -13.09
C ASN A 134 -20.49 44.14 -13.62
N GLY A 135 -21.56 43.35 -13.53
CA GLY A 135 -22.19 42.93 -14.78
C GLY A 135 -22.02 41.50 -15.27
N LEU A 136 -21.57 40.55 -14.46
CA LEU A 136 -21.66 39.11 -14.80
C LEU A 136 -22.20 38.32 -13.60
N LYS A 137 -23.53 38.39 -13.42
CA LYS A 137 -24.26 37.45 -12.57
C LYS A 137 -24.13 36.05 -13.17
N THR A 138 -23.14 35.31 -12.65
CA THR A 138 -23.20 33.89 -12.30
C THR A 138 -24.38 33.09 -12.89
N THR A 139 -24.33 32.77 -14.18
CA THR A 139 -25.24 31.84 -14.87
C THR A 139 -25.23 30.42 -14.28
N ILE A 140 -24.22 30.09 -13.47
CA ILE A 140 -24.04 28.74 -12.91
C ILE A 140 -25.07 28.42 -11.81
N MET A 141 -25.59 29.41 -11.07
CA MET A 141 -26.55 29.16 -9.99
C MET A 141 -28.01 29.03 -10.50
N GLU A 142 -28.31 29.55 -11.69
CA GLU A 142 -29.63 29.39 -12.34
C GLU A 142 -29.79 28.05 -13.07
N MET A 143 -28.70 27.31 -13.31
CA MET A 143 -28.72 25.99 -13.97
C MET A 143 -29.37 24.88 -13.12
N TYR A 144 -29.49 25.08 -11.81
CA TYR A 144 -30.17 24.13 -10.93
C TYR A 144 -31.67 24.41 -10.97
N ALA A 145 -32.31 23.97 -12.05
CA ALA A 145 -33.76 23.85 -12.09
C ALA A 145 -34.22 23.00 -10.90
N GLU A 146 -35.08 23.56 -10.06
CA GLU A 146 -35.63 22.94 -8.87
C GLU A 146 -36.24 21.57 -9.23
N TYR A 147 -35.60 20.48 -8.79
CA TYR A 147 -36.01 19.12 -9.14
C TYR A 147 -37.43 18.85 -8.62
N LYS A 148 -38.39 18.66 -9.53
CA LYS A 148 -39.74 18.18 -9.20
C LYS A 148 -39.81 16.67 -9.44
N PRO A 149 -39.86 15.82 -8.39
CA PRO A 149 -39.95 14.38 -8.56
C PRO A 149 -41.24 13.98 -9.28
N THR A 150 -41.14 13.04 -10.22
CA THR A 150 -42.31 12.51 -10.93
C THR A 150 -43.12 11.57 -10.01
N PRO A 151 -44.43 11.80 -9.80
CA PRO A 151 -45.22 10.94 -8.93
C PRO A 151 -45.39 9.54 -9.54
N ILE A 152 -45.11 8.51 -8.73
CA ILE A 152 -45.28 7.11 -9.11
C ILE A 152 -46.77 6.77 -9.02
N ILE A 153 -47.43 6.62 -10.18
CA ILE A 153 -48.82 6.15 -10.26
C ILE A 153 -48.86 4.66 -9.89
N ARG A 154 -49.20 4.32 -8.65
CA ARG A 154 -49.57 2.94 -8.28
C ARG A 154 -50.96 2.65 -8.82
N LYS A 155 -51.04 2.01 -9.98
CA LYS A 155 -52.29 1.38 -10.44
C LYS A 155 -52.58 0.17 -9.53
N PHE A 156 -53.40 0.36 -8.51
CA PHE A 156 -54.07 -0.76 -7.85
C PHE A 156 -55.16 -1.25 -8.80
N ASN A 157 -54.92 -2.37 -9.47
CA ASN A 157 -55.99 -3.12 -10.13
C ASN A 157 -56.87 -3.73 -9.03
N ARG A 158 -58.16 -3.45 -9.12
CA ARG A 158 -59.22 -3.95 -8.25
C ARG A 158 -59.76 -5.27 -8.80
#